data_AF-A0A9E2BLC7-F1
#
_entry.id   AF-A0A9E2BLC7-F1
#
_cell.length_a   1.000
_cell.length_b   1.000
_cell.length_c   1.000
_cell.angle_alpha   90.00
_cell.angle_beta   90.00
_cell.angle_gamma   90.00
#
_symmetry.space_group_name_H-M   'P 1'
#
loop_
_entity.id
_entity.type
_entity.pdbx_description
1 polymer ?
#
loop_
_entity_poly.entity_id
_entity_poly.type
_entity_poly.pdbx_seq_one_letter_code
_entity_poly.pdbx_strand_id
1 'polypeptide(L)'
;MTMPGIGPSSWQPSLPPQDDDELTPERRDELINWLLEKIDRWKLYTPAILLVEGMRPLHYIGAQMAFFGAPYLSILGAGELGNEVGRLLSDPKNLDLFLQRLEERARAQAEEEEHQRLPRQRPWWRRRKGEDQ
;
A
#
# COMPACT_ATOMS: atom_id res chain seq x y z
N MET A 1 47.03 33.90 41.28
CA MET A 1 46.78 33.98 39.83
C MET A 1 45.78 32.88 39.49
N THR A 2 44.49 33.22 39.49
CA THR A 2 43.38 32.28 39.24
C THR A 2 43.08 32.25 37.75
N MET A 3 43.19 31.09 37.11
CA MET A 3 42.62 30.84 35.78
C MET A 3 41.28 30.14 35.97
N PRO A 4 40.14 30.76 35.61
CA PRO A 4 38.87 30.07 35.45
C PRO A 4 38.71 29.65 33.98
N GLY A 5 38.26 28.43 33.73
CA GLY A 5 38.03 27.98 32.36
C GLY A 5 37.57 26.54 32.26
N ILE A 6 36.48 26.19 32.94
CA ILE A 6 35.67 25.05 32.53
C ILE A 6 34.98 25.46 31.24
N GLY A 7 35.21 24.72 30.17
CA GLY A 7 34.37 24.85 28.98
C GLY A 7 34.62 23.78 27.93
N PRO A 8 34.09 22.56 28.07
CA PRO A 8 33.70 21.77 26.92
C PRO A 8 32.17 21.86 26.79
N SER A 9 31.70 22.90 26.12
CA SER A 9 30.32 22.95 25.64
C SER A 9 30.29 23.70 24.32
N SER A 10 30.93 23.12 23.30
CA SER A 10 30.38 23.31 21.96
C SER A 10 29.05 22.55 21.95
N TRP A 11 27.99 23.26 22.34
CA TRP A 11 26.65 22.91 21.94
C TRP A 11 26.69 22.69 20.42
N GLN A 12 26.67 21.42 20.01
CA GLN A 12 26.31 21.07 18.66
C GLN A 12 24.78 21.07 18.68
N PRO A 13 24.10 21.88 17.86
CA PRO A 13 22.68 21.70 17.66
C PRO A 13 22.48 20.24 17.26
N SER A 14 21.76 19.48 18.09
CA SER A 14 21.18 18.23 17.63
C SER A 14 20.42 18.59 16.37
N LEU A 15 20.79 17.99 15.23
CA LEU A 15 19.97 18.05 14.02
C LEU A 15 18.53 17.82 14.47
N PRO A 16 17.55 18.65 14.03
CA PRO A 16 16.16 18.31 14.28
C PRO A 16 15.95 16.86 13.83
N PRO A 17 15.08 16.07 14.49
CA PRO A 17 14.75 14.74 14.01
C PRO A 17 14.44 14.86 12.52
N GLN A 18 15.13 14.05 11.70
CA GLN A 18 14.96 14.06 10.26
C GLN A 18 13.57 13.45 10.00
N ASP A 19 12.55 14.30 9.88
CA ASP A 19 11.18 13.90 9.50
C ASP A 19 11.10 13.44 8.03
N ASP A 20 12.23 13.35 7.32
CA ASP A 20 12.33 12.97 5.91
C ASP A 20 11.86 11.54 5.62
N ASP A 21 11.66 10.70 6.64
CA ASP A 21 11.29 9.28 6.48
C ASP A 21 9.78 8.99 6.55
N GLU A 22 8.96 9.90 7.11
CA GLU A 22 7.52 9.68 7.26
C GLU A 22 6.73 10.28 6.09
N LEU A 23 5.83 9.49 5.48
CA LEU A 23 4.96 9.97 4.41
C LEU A 23 3.84 10.83 4.99
N THR A 24 3.57 11.99 4.37
CA THR A 24 2.37 12.76 4.71
C THR A 24 1.11 11.95 4.42
N PRO A 25 0.02 12.12 5.20
CA PRO A 25 -1.24 11.42 4.96
C PRO A 25 -1.78 11.60 3.54
N GLU A 26 -1.63 12.80 2.98
CA GLU A 26 -2.05 13.13 1.63
C GLU A 26 -1.23 12.35 0.60
N ARG A 27 0.11 12.35 0.74
CA ARG A 27 0.99 11.64 -0.19
C ARG A 27 0.82 10.13 -0.10
N ARG A 28 0.64 9.61 1.11
CA ARG A 28 0.29 8.20 1.37
C ARG A 28 -0.97 7.81 0.59
N ASP A 29 -2.02 8.61 0.71
CA ASP A 29 -3.30 8.35 0.06
C ASP A 29 -3.19 8.44 -1.48
N GLU A 30 -2.40 9.38 -2.00
CA GLU A 30 -2.07 9.47 -3.43
C GLU A 30 -1.36 8.21 -3.94
N LEU A 31 -0.34 7.73 -3.22
CA LEU A 31 0.41 6.52 -3.58
C LEU A 31 -0.47 5.27 -3.52
N ILE A 32 -1.31 5.14 -2.49
CA ILE A 32 -2.28 4.06 -2.37
C ILE A 32 -3.24 4.09 -3.58
N ASN A 33 -3.80 5.25 -3.91
CA ASN A 33 -4.71 5.37 -5.04
C ASN A 33 -4.02 5.01 -6.36
N TRP A 34 -2.79 5.49 -6.56
CA TRP A 34 -1.98 5.13 -7.73
C TRP A 34 -1.72 3.62 -7.83
N LEU A 35 -1.37 2.96 -6.72
CA LEU A 35 -1.20 1.49 -6.67
C LEU A 35 -2.51 0.77 -7.01
N LEU A 36 -3.64 1.20 -6.43
CA LEU A 36 -4.96 0.61 -6.68
C LEU A 36 -5.34 0.73 -8.16
N GLU A 37 -5.05 1.86 -8.82
CA GLU A 37 -5.30 2.04 -10.25
C GLU A 37 -4.45 1.10 -11.13
N LYS A 38 -3.19 0.86 -10.75
CA LYS A 38 -2.33 -0.10 -11.46
C LYS A 38 -2.88 -1.52 -11.32
N ILE A 39 -3.30 -1.89 -10.12
CA ILE A 39 -3.86 -3.21 -9.80
C ILE A 39 -5.19 -3.43 -10.51
N ASP A 40 -6.08 -2.42 -10.53
CA ASP A 40 -7.37 -2.52 -11.23
C ASP A 40 -7.19 -2.71 -12.73
N ARG A 41 -6.31 -1.92 -13.35
CA ARG A 41 -6.04 -1.97 -14.79
C ARG A 41 -5.65 -3.38 -15.25
N TRP A 42 -5.00 -4.15 -14.37
CA TRP A 42 -4.51 -5.49 -14.66
C TRP A 42 -5.37 -6.59 -14.02
N LYS A 43 -6.45 -6.22 -13.30
CA LYS A 43 -7.35 -7.12 -12.58
C LYS A 43 -6.61 -8.07 -11.60
N LEU A 44 -5.65 -7.50 -10.86
CA LEU A 44 -4.73 -8.25 -9.98
C LEU A 44 -5.06 -8.13 -8.49
N TYR A 45 -6.31 -7.84 -8.11
CA TYR A 45 -6.67 -7.65 -6.70
C TYR A 45 -6.37 -8.86 -5.83
N THR A 46 -6.81 -10.06 -6.23
CA THR A 46 -6.57 -11.29 -5.46
C THR A 46 -5.09 -11.59 -5.23
N PRO A 47 -4.21 -11.63 -6.25
CA PRO A 47 -2.78 -11.85 -6.02
C PRO A 47 -2.13 -10.70 -5.24
N ALA A 48 -2.58 -9.45 -5.40
CA ALA A 48 -2.06 -8.32 -4.62
C ALA A 48 -2.41 -8.45 -3.13
N ILE A 49 -3.66 -8.78 -2.80
CA ILE A 49 -4.10 -9.03 -1.41
C ILE A 49 -3.26 -10.13 -0.77
N LEU A 50 -3.07 -11.27 -1.44
CA LEU A 50 -2.27 -12.38 -0.92
C LEU A 50 -0.81 -11.99 -0.69
N LEU A 51 -0.21 -11.22 -1.60
CA LEU A 51 1.17 -10.74 -1.46
C LEU A 51 1.30 -9.81 -0.25
N VAL A 52 0.43 -8.80 -0.16
CA VAL A 52 0.43 -7.79 0.91
C VAL A 52 0.16 -8.45 2.27
N GLU A 53 -0.79 -9.38 2.34
CA GLU A 53 -1.07 -10.19 3.52
C GLU A 53 0.17 -10.97 3.97
N GLY A 54 0.84 -11.62 3.01
CA GLY A 54 2.08 -12.36 3.26
C GLY A 54 3.24 -11.50 3.77
N MET A 55 3.22 -10.18 3.52
CA MET A 55 4.22 -9.25 4.04
C MET A 55 4.02 -8.87 5.51
N ARG A 56 2.84 -9.10 6.09
CA ARG A 56 2.58 -8.80 7.52
C ARG A 56 3.57 -9.45 8.49
N PRO A 57 3.90 -10.75 8.40
CA PRO A 57 4.95 -11.35 9.25
C PRO A 57 6.35 -10.79 8.98
N LEU A 58 6.62 -10.30 7.76
CA LEU A 58 7.93 -9.73 7.42
C LEU A 58 8.20 -8.44 8.18
N HIS A 59 7.21 -7.66 8.60
CA HIS A 59 7.44 -6.47 9.43
C HIS A 59 8.14 -6.80 10.75
N TYR A 60 7.84 -7.94 11.37
CA TYR A 60 8.48 -8.38 12.62
C TYR A 60 9.93 -8.86 12.40
N ILE A 61 10.26 -9.35 11.19
CA ILE A 61 11.59 -9.85 10.82
C ILE A 61 12.34 -8.81 9.97
N GLY A 62 11.71 -7.67 9.69
CA GLY A 62 12.11 -6.69 8.68
C GLY A 62 13.46 -6.04 8.99
N ALA A 63 13.74 -5.78 10.27
CA ALA A 63 15.05 -5.25 10.69
C ALA A 63 16.22 -6.19 10.35
N GLN A 64 15.99 -7.50 10.37
CA GLN A 64 17.00 -8.51 10.02
C GLN A 64 17.10 -8.69 8.50
N MET A 65 15.97 -8.64 7.80
CA MET A 65 15.92 -8.71 6.33
C MET A 65 16.48 -7.47 5.65
N ALA A 66 16.31 -6.28 6.24
CA ALA A 66 16.84 -5.03 5.71
C ALA A 66 18.39 -5.06 5.63
N PHE A 67 19.05 -5.62 6.65
CA PHE A 67 20.50 -5.75 6.66
C PHE A 67 21.01 -6.76 5.61
N PHE A 68 20.24 -7.83 5.35
CA PHE A 68 20.55 -8.83 4.33
C PHE A 68 20.21 -8.36 2.90
N GLY A 69 19.15 -7.58 2.74
CA GLY A 69 18.64 -7.07 1.46
C GLY A 69 19.27 -5.77 0.98
N ALA A 70 19.87 -4.98 1.89
CA ALA A 70 20.55 -3.71 1.59
C ALA A 70 21.48 -3.72 0.36
N PRO A 71 22.37 -4.72 0.15
CA PRO A 71 23.25 -4.73 -1.02
C PRO A 71 22.52 -4.96 -2.36
N TYR A 72 21.28 -5.44 -2.33
CA TYR A 72 20.47 -5.67 -3.53
C TYR A 72 19.51 -4.51 -3.83
N LEU A 73 19.07 -3.77 -2.81
CA LEU A 73 18.22 -2.59 -2.96
C LEU A 73 18.93 -1.45 -3.73
N SER A 74 20.25 -1.32 -3.59
CA SER A 74 21.05 -0.34 -4.33
C SER A 74 21.07 -0.61 -5.85
N ILE A 75 20.92 -1.87 -6.26
CA ILE A 75 20.94 -2.30 -7.67
C ILE A 75 19.60 -2.02 -8.34
N LEU A 76 18.50 -2.04 -7.58
CA LEU A 76 17.15 -1.83 -8.12
C LEU A 76 16.87 -0.38 -8.52
N GLY A 77 17.79 0.56 -8.24
CA GLY A 77 17.68 1.95 -8.70
C GLY A 77 16.32 2.55 -8.36
N ALA A 78 15.83 2.29 -7.14
CA ALA A 78 14.56 2.84 -6.67
C ALA A 78 14.68 4.37 -6.68
N GLY A 79 14.19 5.01 -7.73
CA GLY A 79 14.04 6.45 -7.78
C GLY A 79 13.06 6.91 -6.70
N GLU A 80 12.78 8.22 -6.65
CA GLU A 80 11.94 8.83 -5.61
C GLU A 80 10.65 8.06 -5.34
N LEU A 81 9.92 7.67 -6.39
CA LEU A 81 8.68 6.91 -6.28
C LEU A 81 8.87 5.52 -5.66
N GLY A 82 9.98 4.84 -5.97
CA GLY A 82 10.30 3.54 -5.38
C GLY A 82 10.59 3.64 -3.89
N ASN A 83 11.30 4.70 -3.48
CA ASN A 83 11.55 5.00 -2.07
C ASN A 83 10.26 5.34 -1.32
N GLU A 84 9.39 6.16 -1.92
CA GLU A 84 8.08 6.48 -1.37
C GLU A 84 7.20 5.23 -1.21
N VAL A 85 7.13 4.36 -2.22
CA VAL A 85 6.40 3.08 -2.12
C VAL A 85 7.04 2.17 -1.07
N GLY A 86 8.37 2.14 -0.98
CA GLY A 86 9.08 1.40 0.06
C GLY A 86 8.69 1.86 1.47
N ARG A 87 8.68 3.19 1.69
CA ARG A 87 8.23 3.80 2.96
C ARG A 87 6.77 3.50 3.26
N LEU A 88 5.89 3.58 2.25
CA LEU A 88 4.48 3.23 2.38
C LEU A 88 4.30 1.79 2.88
N LEU A 89 5.02 0.84 2.29
CA LEU A 89 4.89 -0.58 2.62
C LEU A 89 5.63 -1.00 3.89
N SER A 90 6.54 -0.16 4.41
CA SER A 90 7.35 -0.44 5.61
C SER A 90 6.69 0.00 6.92
N ASP A 91 5.63 0.83 6.84
CA ASP A 91 4.81 1.16 7.99
C ASP A 91 3.62 0.17 8.07
N PRO A 92 3.50 -0.62 9.15
CA PRO A 92 2.38 -1.54 9.34
C PRO A 92 1.00 -0.89 9.20
N LYS A 93 0.84 0.35 9.67
CA LYS A 93 -0.45 1.07 9.59
C LYS A 93 -0.83 1.39 8.15
N ASN A 94 0.15 1.77 7.35
CA ASN A 94 -0.05 2.08 5.94
C ASN A 94 -0.29 0.81 5.12
N LEU A 95 0.40 -0.28 5.46
CA LEU A 95 0.15 -1.60 4.87
C LEU A 95 -1.28 -2.09 5.16
N ASP A 96 -1.73 -1.99 6.41
CA ASP A 96 -3.10 -2.36 6.81
C ASP A 96 -4.14 -1.50 6.10
N LEU A 97 -3.92 -0.18 5.99
CA LEU A 97 -4.78 0.72 5.23
C LEU A 97 -4.83 0.35 3.75
N PHE A 98 -3.68 0.04 3.14
CA PHE A 98 -3.59 -0.36 1.74
C PHE A 98 -4.33 -1.69 1.50
N LEU A 99 -4.12 -2.68 2.37
CA LEU A 99 -4.82 -3.97 2.33
C LEU A 99 -6.33 -3.78 2.43
N GLN A 100 -6.82 -2.96 3.38
CA GLN A 100 -8.24 -2.66 3.51
C GLN A 100 -8.81 -2.09 2.20
N ARG A 101 -8.14 -1.12 1.58
CA ARG A 101 -8.61 -0.54 0.31
C ARG A 101 -8.55 -1.54 -0.86
N LEU A 102 -7.58 -2.45 -0.87
CA LEU A 102 -7.52 -3.55 -1.85
C LEU A 102 -8.74 -4.46 -1.74
N GLU A 103 -9.09 -4.88 -0.52
CA GLU A 103 -10.25 -5.74 -0.29
C GLU A 103 -11.57 -5.05 -0.66
N GLU A 104 -11.73 -3.77 -0.33
CA GLU A 104 -12.90 -2.98 -0.71
C GLU A 104 -13.09 -2.95 -2.23
N ARG A 105 -12.00 -2.69 -2.98
CA ARG A 105 -12.04 -2.66 -4.45
C ARG A 105 -12.24 -4.06 -5.06
N ALA A 106 -11.66 -5.09 -4.46
CA ALA A 106 -11.85 -6.48 -4.89
C ALA A 106 -13.32 -6.90 -4.77
N ARG A 107 -13.98 -6.56 -3.66
CA ARG A 107 -15.42 -6.80 -3.46
C ARG A 107 -16.26 -6.08 -4.50
N ALA A 108 -16.01 -4.79 -4.71
CA ALA A 108 -16.73 -4.00 -5.70
C ALA A 108 -16.60 -4.57 -7.13
N GLN A 109 -15.39 -5.00 -7.51
CA GLN A 109 -15.15 -5.64 -8.81
C GLN A 109 -15.91 -6.96 -8.95
N ALA A 110 -15.91 -7.81 -7.92
CA ALA A 110 -16.64 -9.07 -7.95
C ALA A 110 -18.16 -8.86 -8.09
N GLU A 111 -18.71 -7.87 -7.38
CA GLU A 111 -20.12 -7.47 -7.47
C GLU A 111 -20.49 -6.94 -8.87
N GLU A 112 -19.64 -6.08 -9.46
CA GLU A 112 -19.83 -5.58 -10.83
C GLU A 112 -19.81 -6.71 -11.86
N GLU A 113 -18.88 -7.65 -11.73
CA GLU A 113 -18.81 -8.83 -12.60
C GLU A 113 -20.03 -9.73 -12.44
N GLU A 114 -20.50 -9.97 -11.23
CA GLU A 114 -21.71 -10.74 -10.97
C GLU A 114 -22.95 -10.07 -11.59
N HIS A 115 -23.11 -8.76 -11.40
CA HIS A 115 -24.23 -8.00 -11.96
C HIS A 115 -24.25 -8.02 -13.49
N GLN A 116 -23.07 -8.05 -14.13
CA GLN A 116 -22.93 -8.19 -15.57
C GLN A 116 -23.23 -9.62 -16.06
N ARG A 117 -22.86 -10.64 -15.27
CA ARG A 117 -23.09 -12.06 -15.59
C ARG A 117 -24.55 -12.47 -15.41
N LEU A 118 -25.28 -11.86 -14.48
CA LEU A 118 -26.69 -12.12 -14.28
C LEU A 118 -27.48 -11.60 -15.50
N PRO A 119 -28.13 -12.48 -16.28
CA PRO A 119 -28.99 -12.02 -17.36
C PRO A 119 -30.11 -11.21 -16.73
N ARG A 120 -30.22 -9.92 -17.10
CA ARG A 120 -31.31 -9.01 -16.73
C ARG A 120 -32.62 -9.80 -16.75
N GLN A 121 -33.09 -10.21 -15.56
CA GLN A 121 -34.07 -11.29 -15.41
C GLN A 121 -35.19 -11.09 -16.41
N ARG A 122 -35.24 -11.92 -17.47
CA ARG A 122 -36.34 -11.85 -18.43
C ARG A 122 -37.55 -12.35 -17.67
N PRO A 123 -38.56 -11.51 -17.44
CA PRO A 123 -39.55 -11.87 -16.46
C PRO A 123 -40.38 -13.06 -16.94
N TRP A 124 -40.80 -13.90 -15.99
CA TRP A 124 -41.44 -15.18 -16.23
C TRP A 124 -42.71 -15.10 -17.11
N TRP A 125 -43.35 -13.94 -17.21
CA TRP A 125 -44.55 -13.70 -18.01
C TRP A 125 -44.32 -13.67 -19.55
N ARG A 126 -43.08 -13.61 -20.04
CA ARG A 126 -42.80 -13.69 -21.50
C ARG A 126 -42.88 -15.10 -22.09
N ARG A 127 -43.07 -16.14 -21.27
CA ARG A 127 -43.03 -17.55 -21.73
C ARG A 127 -44.42 -18.17 -22.03
N ARG A 128 -45.54 -17.54 -21.62
CA ARG A 128 -46.90 -18.09 -21.77
C ARG A 128 -47.75 -17.55 -22.93
N LYS A 129 -47.31 -16.52 -23.69
CA LYS A 129 -48.15 -15.88 -24.74
C LYS A 129 -48.02 -16.53 -26.14
N GLY A 130 -47.84 -17.85 -26.23
CA GLY A 130 -47.61 -18.52 -27.51
C GLY A 130 -48.32 -19.86 -27.71
N GLU A 131 -49.07 -20.38 -26.74
CA GLU A 131 -49.67 -21.73 -26.79
C GLU A 131 -51.21 -21.74 -26.91
N ASP A 132 -51.85 -20.57 -27.05
CA ASP A 132 -53.31 -20.47 -27.22
C ASP A 132 -53.67 -20.02 -28.66
N GLN A 133 -53.21 -20.77 -29.67
CA GLN A 133 -53.71 -20.69 -31.05
C GLN A 133 -54.44 -21.98 -31.42
#